data_AF-A0A5B7USR5-F1
#
_entry.id   AF-A0A5B7USR5-F1
#
_cell.length_a   1.000
_cell.length_b   1.000
_cell.length_c   1.000
_cell.angle_alpha   90.00
_cell.angle_beta   90.00
_cell.angle_gamma   90.00
#
_symmetry.space_group_name_H-M   'P 1'
#
loop_
_entity.id
_entity.type
_entity.pdbx_description
1 polymer ?
#
loop_
_entity_poly.entity_id
_entity_poly.type
_entity_poly.pdbx_seq_one_letter_code
_entity_poly.pdbx_strand_id
1 'polypeptide(L)'
;MPPSSRPRRRLRRLLALATDTWLARAYLAVVAAALAFFLGAWYVGPDPGLAGFYPFLATAPLGVLALLASLPAEQSSLTWLAPSIFAVGTAAAGLCNAALLGRLAHGRGARGARPA
;
A
#
# COMPACT_ATOMS: atom_id res chain seq x y z
N MET A 1 -32.24 14.56 -0.63
CA MET A 1 -31.07 13.67 -0.45
C MET A 1 -29.81 14.42 -0.86
N PRO A 2 -28.89 14.77 0.07
CA PRO A 2 -27.62 15.37 -0.31
C PRO A 2 -26.71 14.31 -0.97
N PRO A 3 -25.90 14.68 -1.98
CA PRO A 3 -25.11 13.71 -2.73
C PRO A 3 -23.94 13.17 -1.87
N SER A 4 -23.95 11.86 -1.63
CA SER A 4 -22.90 11.06 -0.99
C SER A 4 -21.62 10.92 -1.84
N SER A 5 -21.32 11.90 -2.70
CA SER A 5 -20.28 11.85 -3.73
C SER A 5 -18.89 12.31 -3.26
N ARG A 6 -18.81 12.93 -2.08
CA ARG A 6 -17.56 13.51 -1.53
C ARG A 6 -16.46 12.47 -1.27
N PRO A 7 -16.72 11.27 -0.69
CA PRO A 7 -15.68 10.29 -0.40
C PRO A 7 -15.02 9.76 -1.69
N ARG A 8 -15.84 9.43 -2.69
CA ARG A 8 -15.39 8.92 -4.00
C ARG A 8 -14.52 9.92 -4.76
N ARG A 9 -14.82 11.22 -4.68
CA ARG A 9 -13.99 12.28 -5.30
C ARG A 9 -12.65 12.46 -4.59
N ARG A 10 -12.63 12.39 -3.25
CA ARG A 10 -11.37 12.44 -2.47
C ARG A 10 -10.49 11.23 -2.78
N LEU A 11 -11.07 10.03 -2.80
CA LEU A 11 -10.34 8.80 -3.14
C LEU A 11 -9.72 8.88 -4.54
N ARG A 12 -10.49 9.32 -5.54
CA ARG A 12 -9.97 9.51 -6.92
C ARG A 12 -8.82 10.52 -7.00
N ARG A 13 -8.86 11.62 -6.23
CA ARG A 13 -7.76 12.58 -6.17
C ARG A 13 -6.51 12.02 -5.50
N LEU A 14 -6.67 11.24 -4.43
CA LEU A 14 -5.57 10.56 -3.77
C LEU A 14 -4.93 9.51 -4.68
N LEU A 15 -5.76 8.73 -5.38
CA LEU A 15 -5.31 7.76 -6.38
C LEU A 15 -4.56 8.42 -7.52
N ALA A 16 -5.13 9.47 -8.11
CA ALA A 16 -4.46 10.25 -9.15
C ALA A 16 -3.07 10.66 -8.67
N LEU A 17 -2.98 11.28 -7.49
CA LEU A 17 -1.72 11.75 -6.93
C LEU A 17 -0.72 10.64 -6.58
N ALA A 18 -1.20 9.47 -6.16
CA ALA A 18 -0.38 8.27 -5.93
C ALA A 18 0.15 7.65 -7.23
N THR A 19 -0.45 7.96 -8.38
CA THR A 19 -0.03 7.44 -9.69
C THR A 19 0.60 8.48 -10.62
N ASP A 20 0.46 9.77 -10.30
CA ASP A 20 0.83 10.87 -11.21
C ASP A 20 2.33 11.19 -11.19
N THR A 21 3.08 10.64 -10.23
CA THR A 21 4.54 10.86 -10.14
C THR A 21 5.31 9.58 -10.38
N TRP A 22 6.43 9.69 -11.11
CA TRP A 22 7.34 8.58 -11.36
C TRP A 22 7.82 7.90 -10.07
N LEU A 23 8.06 8.69 -9.03
CA LEU A 23 8.44 8.18 -7.71
C LEU A 23 7.34 7.32 -7.08
N ALA A 24 6.09 7.79 -7.12
CA ALA A 24 4.97 7.05 -6.55
C ALA A 24 4.66 5.78 -7.38
N ARG A 25 4.81 5.82 -8.71
CA ARG A 25 4.70 4.63 -9.57
C ARG A 25 5.79 3.61 -9.30
N ALA A 26 7.06 4.04 -9.18
CA ALA A 26 8.18 3.17 -8.86
C ALA A 26 7.98 2.51 -7.48
N TYR A 27 7.55 3.29 -6.48
CA TYR A 27 7.21 2.77 -5.16
C TYR A 27 6.06 1.75 -5.22
N LEU A 28 4.97 2.03 -5.95
CA LEU A 28 3.86 1.08 -6.12
C LEU A 28 4.30 -0.20 -6.84
N ALA A 29 5.22 -0.11 -7.82
CA ALA A 29 5.78 -1.28 -8.48
C ALA A 29 6.58 -2.15 -7.51
N VAL A 30 7.38 -1.55 -6.62
CA VAL A 30 8.10 -2.27 -5.56
C VAL A 30 7.14 -2.96 -4.60
N VAL A 31 6.08 -2.27 -4.16
CA VAL A 31 5.06 -2.86 -3.29
C VAL A 31 4.33 -4.02 -3.98
N ALA A 32 3.98 -3.86 -5.25
CA ALA A 32 3.33 -4.91 -6.04
C ALA A 32 4.24 -6.13 -6.23
N ALA A 33 5.52 -5.92 -6.51
CA ALA A 33 6.51 -6.99 -6.64
C ALA A 33 6.69 -7.75 -5.31
N ALA A 34 6.76 -7.03 -4.19
CA ALA A 34 6.85 -7.63 -2.86
C ALA A 34 5.60 -8.46 -2.51
N LEU A 35 4.40 -7.97 -2.87
CA LEU A 35 3.14 -8.71 -2.69
C LEU A 35 3.06 -9.95 -3.58
N ALA A 36 3.45 -9.84 -4.85
CA ALA A 36 3.47 -10.97 -5.78
C ALA A 36 4.43 -12.06 -5.29
N PHE A 37 5.61 -11.67 -4.79
CA PHE A 37 6.57 -12.59 -4.18
C PHE A 37 6.00 -13.26 -2.93
N PHE A 38 5.39 -12.48 -2.02
CA PHE A 38 4.76 -13.00 -0.81
C PHE A 38 3.66 -14.03 -1.11
N LEU A 39 2.73 -13.69 -2.01
CA LEU A 39 1.63 -14.56 -2.39
C LEU A 39 2.14 -15.82 -3.12
N GLY A 40 3.14 -15.68 -3.98
CA GLY A 40 3.78 -16.81 -4.65
C GLY A 40 4.44 -17.77 -3.67
N ALA A 41 5.20 -17.24 -2.71
CA ALA A 41 5.81 -18.04 -1.66
C ALA A 41 4.78 -18.74 -0.77
N TRP A 42 3.64 -18.09 -0.50
CA TRP A 42 2.59 -18.65 0.36
C TRP A 42 1.72 -19.71 -0.31
N TYR A 43 1.30 -19.48 -1.56
CA TYR A 43 0.33 -20.37 -2.24
C TYR A 43 0.97 -21.39 -3.19
N VAL A 44 2.21 -21.16 -3.62
CA VAL A 44 2.90 -22.01 -4.62
C VAL A 44 4.23 -22.54 -4.09
N GLY A 45 4.90 -21.79 -3.22
CA GLY A 45 6.23 -22.11 -2.71
C GLY A 45 6.23 -23.12 -1.55
N PRO A 46 7.36 -23.84 -1.34
CA PRO A 46 7.51 -24.79 -0.25
C PRO A 46 7.68 -24.14 1.14
N ASP A 47 8.17 -22.88 1.20
CA ASP A 47 8.50 -22.21 2.47
C ASP A 47 8.06 -20.72 2.50
N PRO A 48 6.97 -20.39 3.22
CA PRO A 48 6.48 -19.02 3.32
C PRO A 48 7.14 -18.17 4.43
N GLY A 49 7.97 -18.78 5.29
CA GLY A 49 8.28 -18.25 6.63
C GLY A 49 8.82 -16.82 6.69
N LEU A 50 9.55 -16.36 5.67
CA LEU A 50 10.10 -14.99 5.61
C LEU A 50 9.47 -14.11 4.53
N ALA A 51 8.57 -14.63 3.71
CA ALA A 51 8.07 -13.90 2.56
C ALA A 51 7.28 -12.64 2.96
N GLY A 52 6.68 -12.62 4.16
CA GLY A 52 5.94 -11.47 4.70
C GLY A 52 6.82 -10.28 5.11
N PHE A 53 8.14 -10.47 5.28
CA PHE A 53 9.04 -9.38 5.66
C PHE A 53 9.20 -8.33 4.55
N TYR A 54 9.23 -8.76 3.29
CA TYR A 54 9.40 -7.87 2.14
C TYR A 54 8.27 -6.82 2.01
N PRO A 55 6.97 -7.20 1.97
CA PRO A 55 5.87 -6.23 1.93
C PRO A 55 5.77 -5.36 3.19
N PHE A 56 6.12 -5.92 4.36
CA PHE A 56 6.15 -5.18 5.62
C PHE A 56 7.19 -4.06 5.57
N LEU A 57 8.43 -4.36 5.15
CA LEU A 57 9.49 -3.36 5.00
C LEU A 57 9.15 -2.33 3.92
N ALA A 58 8.58 -2.77 2.79
CA ALA A 58 8.21 -1.88 1.70
C ALA A 58 7.10 -0.87 2.08
N THR A 59 6.26 -1.20 3.06
CA THR A 59 5.13 -0.36 3.48
C THR A 59 5.30 0.27 4.87
N ALA A 60 6.45 0.09 5.51
CA ALA A 60 6.76 0.70 6.79
C ALA A 60 6.66 2.24 6.74
N PRO A 61 6.12 2.91 7.78
CA PRO A 61 5.63 2.34 9.03
C PRO A 61 4.18 1.80 8.97
N LEU A 62 3.39 2.15 7.95
CA LEU A 62 1.98 1.75 7.85
C LEU A 62 1.77 0.24 7.69
N GLY A 63 2.78 -0.51 7.24
CA GLY A 63 2.79 -1.97 7.21
C GLY A 63 2.52 -2.63 8.57
N VAL A 64 2.77 -1.93 9.68
CA VAL A 64 2.42 -2.37 11.04
C VAL A 64 0.91 -2.53 11.21
N LEU A 65 0.10 -1.66 10.60
CA LEU A 65 -1.36 -1.78 10.67
C LEU A 65 -1.87 -2.98 9.88
N ALA A 66 -1.24 -3.30 8.75
CA ALA A 66 -1.57 -4.49 7.96
C ALA A 66 -1.26 -5.77 8.74
N LEU A 67 -0.12 -5.81 9.45
CA LEU A 67 0.26 -6.91 10.32
C LEU A 67 -0.75 -7.08 11.46
N LEU A 68 -1.07 -6.01 12.18
CA LEU A 68 -2.03 -6.02 13.29
C LEU A 68 -3.43 -6.45 12.84
N ALA A 69 -3.87 -6.03 11.65
CA ALA A 69 -5.16 -6.43 11.09
C ALA A 69 -5.23 -7.93 10.73
N SER A 70 -4.09 -8.57 10.47
CA SER A 70 -4.03 -10.00 10.15
C SER A 70 -4.03 -10.91 11.39
N LEU A 71 -3.59 -10.39 12.55
CA LEU A 71 -3.46 -11.18 13.78
C LEU A 71 -4.75 -11.91 14.21
N PRO A 72 -5.94 -11.30 14.18
CA PRO A 72 -7.17 -12.00 14.56
C PRO A 72 -7.50 -13.19 13.65
N ALA A 73 -7.11 -13.14 12.37
CA ALA A 73 -7.32 -14.24 11.43
C ALA A 73 -6.29 -15.37 11.61
N GLU A 74 -5.06 -15.03 11.98
CA GLU A 74 -4.01 -15.99 12.36
C GLU A 74 -4.37 -16.80 13.62
N GLN A 75 -5.11 -16.19 14.56
CA GLN A 75 -5.52 -16.83 15.82
C GLN A 75 -6.87 -17.57 15.72
N SER A 76 -7.45 -17.64 14.52
CA SER A 76 -8.76 -18.24 14.26
C SER A 76 -8.64 -19.53 13.43
N SER A 77 -9.75 -20.24 13.22
CA SER A 77 -9.85 -21.33 12.24
C SER A 77 -9.73 -20.84 10.78
N LEU A 78 -9.62 -19.53 10.57
CA LEU A 78 -9.49 -18.84 9.28
C LEU A 78 -8.04 -18.45 8.94
N THR A 79 -7.04 -19.18 9.44
CA THR A 79 -5.62 -18.95 9.15
C THR A 79 -5.31 -18.88 7.66
N TRP A 80 -6.03 -19.63 6.82
CA TRP A 80 -5.90 -19.58 5.36
C TRP A 80 -6.25 -18.21 4.74
N LEU A 81 -7.02 -17.39 5.46
CA LEU A 81 -7.46 -16.06 5.02
C LEU A 81 -6.52 -14.94 5.48
N ALA A 82 -5.68 -15.20 6.49
CA ALA A 82 -4.74 -14.23 7.03
C ALA A 82 -3.76 -13.64 5.99
N PRO A 83 -3.16 -14.42 5.07
CA PRO A 83 -2.30 -13.88 4.01
C PRO A 83 -3.04 -12.90 3.08
N SER A 84 -4.31 -13.19 2.80
CA SER A 84 -5.15 -12.32 1.97
C SER A 84 -5.50 -11.01 2.69
N ILE A 85 -5.82 -11.08 3.99
CA ILE A 85 -6.08 -9.90 4.83
C ILE A 85 -4.82 -9.03 4.93
N PHE A 86 -3.67 -9.66 5.17
CA PHE A 86 -2.37 -8.98 5.20
C PHE A 86 -2.04 -8.33 3.86
N ALA A 87 -2.28 -9.01 2.74
CA ALA A 87 -2.06 -8.46 1.40
C ALA A 87 -2.92 -7.23 1.12
N VAL A 88 -4.22 -7.27 1.46
CA VAL A 88 -5.14 -6.13 1.32
C VAL A 88 -4.70 -4.96 2.20
N GLY A 89 -4.34 -5.23 3.46
CA GLY A 89 -3.82 -4.22 4.38
C GLY A 89 -2.53 -3.57 3.88
N THR A 90 -1.60 -4.38 3.37
CA THR A 90 -0.33 -3.91 2.80
C THR A 90 -0.57 -3.06 1.55
N ALA A 91 -1.47 -3.47 0.65
CA ALA A 91 -1.82 -2.70 -0.53
C ALA A 91 -2.41 -1.33 -0.16
N ALA A 92 -3.29 -1.28 0.84
CA ALA A 92 -3.86 -0.04 1.36
C ALA A 92 -2.77 0.86 1.99
N ALA A 93 -1.87 0.30 2.79
CA ALA A 93 -0.73 1.01 3.38
C ALA A 93 0.20 1.59 2.31
N GLY A 94 0.55 0.78 1.30
CA GLY A 94 1.35 1.20 0.15
C GLY A 94 0.69 2.37 -0.61
N LEU A 95 -0.62 2.28 -0.86
CA LEU A 95 -1.35 3.34 -1.55
C LEU A 95 -1.34 4.67 -0.77
N CYS A 96 -1.51 4.60 0.55
CA CYS A 96 -1.42 5.77 1.43
C CYS A 96 -0.01 6.40 1.40
N ASN A 97 1.05 5.59 1.50
CA ASN A 97 2.43 6.05 1.41
C ASN A 97 2.72 6.70 0.04
N ALA A 98 2.28 6.08 -1.06
CA ALA A 98 2.42 6.61 -2.41
C ALA A 98 1.70 7.96 -2.58
N ALA A 99 0.50 8.10 -2.02
CA ALA A 99 -0.23 9.37 -2.04
C ALA A 99 0.51 10.48 -1.26
N LEU A 100 1.09 10.16 -0.10
CA LEU A 100 1.89 11.11 0.68
C LEU A 100 3.16 11.52 -0.08
N LEU A 101 3.87 10.58 -0.70
CA LEU A 101 5.03 10.86 -1.55
C LEU A 101 4.67 11.75 -2.75
N GLY A 102 3.56 11.44 -3.43
CA GLY A 102 3.05 12.25 -4.54
C GLY A 102 2.70 13.69 -4.12
N ARG A 103 2.11 13.87 -2.93
CA ARG A 103 1.86 15.20 -2.34
C ARG A 103 3.16 15.97 -2.08
N LEU A 104 4.15 15.32 -1.49
CA LEU A 104 5.43 15.94 -1.17
C LEU A 104 6.21 16.34 -2.43
N ALA A 105 6.17 15.50 -3.47
CA ALA A 105 6.79 15.80 -4.77
C ALA A 105 6.13 17.01 -5.44
N HIS A 106 4.79 17.06 -5.48
CA HIS A 106 4.04 18.21 -6.03
C HIS A 106 4.27 19.50 -5.22
N GLY A 107 4.33 19.39 -3.88
CA GLY A 107 4.60 20.53 -3.01
C GLY A 107 6.02 21.11 -3.16
N ARG A 108 6.99 20.30 -3.62
CA ARG A 108 8.35 20.76 -3.95
C ARG A 108 8.44 21.36 -5.35
N GLY A 109 7.77 20.78 -6.35
CA GLY A 109 7.73 21.34 -7.71
C GLY A 109 7.13 22.76 -7.77
N ALA A 110 6.08 23.02 -6.99
CA ALA A 110 5.46 24.35 -6.93
C ALA A 110 6.34 25.43 -6.25
N ARG A 111 7.32 25.04 -5.41
CA ARG A 111 8.27 25.99 -4.80
C ARG A 111 9.49 26.27 -5.68
N GLY A 112 9.85 25.35 -6.58
CA GLY A 112 10.96 25.54 -7.53
C GLY A 112 10.62 26.43 -8.73
N ALA A 113 9.33 26.68 -8.98
CA ALA A 113 8.85 27.45 -10.12
C ALA A 113 8.45 28.90 -9.79
N ARG A 114 9.07 29.53 -8.77
CA ARG A 114 9.03 30.99 -8.60
C ARG A 114 10.29 31.57 -9.24
N PRO A 115 10.20 32.17 -10.45
CA PRO A 115 11.26 33.03 -10.95
C PRO A 115 11.33 34.28 -10.06
N ALA A 116 12.56 34.68 -9.73
CA ALA A 116 12.86 35.98 -9.15
C ALA A 116 12.76 37.09 -10.21
#